data_AF-A0A329KW55-F1
#
_entry.id   AF-A0A329KW55-F1
#
_cell.length_a   1.000
_cell.length_b   1.000
_cell.length_c   1.000
_cell.angle_alpha   90.00
_cell.angle_beta   90.00
_cell.angle_gamma   90.00
#
_symmetry.space_group_name_H-M   'P 1'
#
loop_
_entity.id
_entity.type
_entity.pdbx_description
1 polymer ?
#
loop_
_entity_poly.entity_id
_entity_poly.type
_entity_poly.pdbx_seq_one_letter_code
_entity_poly.pdbx_strand_id
1 'polypeptide(L)' 'MSADRPATVWASTFVPGKSPIPGYGENGYSVAWVDTRDGRLQVLVSGPRPAPGAVGRVIEKTLGDNTIVLFESEPA' A
#
# COMPACT_ATOMS: atom_id res chain seq x y z
N MET A 1 -15.82 9.90 -2.75
CA MET A 1 -14.78 10.30 -3.72
C MET A 1 -13.48 9.70 -3.21
N SER A 2 -13.08 8.55 -3.73
CA SER A 2 -11.81 7.91 -3.32
C SER A 2 -10.70 8.77 -3.90
N ALA A 3 -9.91 9.41 -3.03
CA ALA A 3 -8.83 10.29 -3.46
C ALA A 3 -7.68 9.41 -3.95
N ASP A 4 -7.76 9.02 -5.22
CA ASP A 4 -6.69 8.34 -5.96
C ASP A 4 -5.50 9.32 -6.03
N ARG A 5 -4.55 9.15 -5.11
CA ARG A 5 -3.44 10.10 -4.91
C ARG A 5 -2.16 9.52 -5.51
N PRO A 6 -1.58 10.15 -6.54
CA PRO A 6 -0.28 9.74 -7.07
C PRO A 6 0.78 9.69 -5.97
N ALA A 7 1.60 8.66 -6.00
CA ALA A 7 2.64 8.45 -5.00
C ALA A 7 3.85 7.71 -5.58
N THR A 8 5.01 7.94 -4.97
CA THR A 8 6.26 7.24 -5.31
C THR A 8 6.81 6.56 -4.07
N VAL A 9 7.22 5.29 -4.20
CA VAL A 9 7.76 4.53 -3.08
C VAL A 9 9.12 5.10 -2.66
N TRP A 10 9.22 5.54 -1.41
CA TRP A 10 10.49 5.94 -0.80
C TRP A 10 11.22 4.74 -0.21
N ALA A 11 10.52 3.92 0.58
CA ALA A 11 11.03 2.67 1.13
C ALA A 11 9.91 1.67 1.35
N SER A 12 10.24 0.37 1.35
CA SER A 12 9.26 -0.70 1.57
C SER A 12 9.87 -1.87 2.33
N THR A 13 9.03 -2.56 3.08
CA THR A 13 9.37 -3.78 3.80
C THR A 13 8.31 -4.85 3.61
N PHE A 14 8.73 -6.11 3.71
CA PHE A 14 7.84 -7.26 3.77
C PHE A 14 7.80 -7.78 5.21
N VAL A 15 6.60 -7.97 5.72
CA VAL A 15 6.32 -8.54 7.03
C VAL A 15 5.94 -10.01 6.82
N PRO A 16 6.79 -10.98 7.23
CA PRO A 16 6.55 -12.42 6.99
C PRO A 16 5.52 -13.03 7.96
N GLY A 17 4.58 -12.23 8.48
CA GLY A 17 3.56 -12.63 9.43
C GLY A 17 2.16 -12.28 8.94
N LYS A 18 1.17 -13.04 9.39
CA LYS A 18 -0.24 -12.80 9.09
C LYS A 18 -0.64 -11.39 9.53
N SER A 19 -1.28 -10.64 8.64
CA SER A 19 -1.86 -9.34 8.99
C SER A 19 -3.00 -9.51 10.01
N PRO A 20 -3.18 -8.57 10.94
CA PRO A 20 -4.37 -8.54 11.79
C PRO A 20 -5.64 -8.15 11.03
N ILE A 21 -5.54 -7.68 9.78
CA ILE A 21 -6.66 -7.27 8.94
C ILE A 21 -7.25 -8.51 8.24
N PRO A 22 -8.51 -8.89 8.50
CA PRO A 22 -9.14 -10.03 7.85
C PRO A 22 -9.13 -9.90 6.32
N GLY A 23 -8.76 -10.97 5.62
CA GLY A 23 -8.73 -10.99 4.15
C GLY A 23 -7.58 -10.22 3.50
N TYR A 24 -6.64 -9.68 4.29
CA TYR A 24 -5.42 -9.06 3.79
C TYR A 24 -4.20 -9.74 4.40
N GLY A 25 -3.17 -10.03 3.61
CA GLY A 25 -1.87 -10.42 4.15
C GLY A 25 -1.83 -11.71 4.97
N GLU A 26 -2.69 -12.69 4.67
CA GLU A 26 -2.81 -13.93 5.46
C GLU A 26 -1.50 -14.73 5.51
N ASN A 27 -0.69 -14.61 4.45
CA ASN A 27 0.60 -15.28 4.27
C ASN A 27 1.78 -14.29 4.31
N GLY A 28 1.61 -13.14 4.97
CA GLY A 28 2.54 -12.02 4.92
C GLY A 28 2.04 -10.88 4.05
N TYR A 29 2.54 -9.68 4.32
CA TYR A 29 2.13 -8.44 3.65
C TYR A 29 3.26 -7.45 3.54
N SER A 30 3.10 -6.43 2.71
CA SER A 30 4.09 -5.36 2.57
C SER A 30 3.55 -4.03 3.09
N VAL A 31 4.46 -3.22 3.61
CA VAL A 31 4.23 -1.84 4.03
C VAL A 31 5.21 -0.96 3.27
N ALA A 32 4.75 0.19 2.81
CA ALA A 32 5.58 1.17 2.11
C ALA A 32 5.43 2.55 2.75
N TRP A 33 6.53 3.30 2.77
CA TRP A 33 6.50 4.75 2.87
C TRP A 33 6.51 5.30 1.45
N VAL A 34 5.52 6.12 1.14
CA VAL A 34 5.34 6.73 -0.17
C VAL A 34 5.37 8.24 -0.03
N ASP A 35 6.04 8.90 -0.97
CA ASP A 35 6.02 10.35 -1.10
C ASP A 35 4.79 10.74 -1.93
N THR A 36 3.97 11.62 -1.38
CA THR A 36 2.81 12.23 -2.05
C THR A 36 3.00 13.75 -2.09
N ARG A 37 2.12 14.46 -2.82
CA ARG A 37 2.13 15.94 -2.82
C ARG A 37 1.93 16.55 -1.44
N ASP A 38 1.25 15.84 -0.53
CA ASP A 38 0.89 16.30 0.81
C ASP A 38 1.95 15.88 1.85
N GLY A 39 3.03 15.23 1.41
CA GLY A 39 4.10 14.70 2.26
C GLY A 39 4.18 13.18 2.22
N ARG A 40 5.03 12.64 3.09
CA ARG A 40 5.31 11.21 3.19
C ARG A 40 4.25 10.50 4.03
N LEU A 41 3.74 9.39 3.52
CA LEU A 41 2.73 8.57 4.17
C LEU A 41 3.18 7.11 4.26
N GLN A 42 2.91 6.45 5.39
CA GLN A 42 3.04 5.00 5.51
C GLN A 42 1.71 4.35 5.12
N VAL A 43 1.76 3.37 4.21
CA VAL A 43 0.58 2.66 3.68
C VAL A 43 0.85 1.16 3.57
N LEU A 44 -0.22 0.38 3.58
CA LEU A 44 -0.17 -1.03 3.17
C LEU A 44 0.08 -1.11 1.66
N VAL A 45 0.51 -2.26 1.13
CA VAL A 45 0.68 -2.44 -0.32
C VAL A 45 -0.28 -3.47 -0.88
N SER A 46 -0.89 -3.14 -2.01
CA SER A 46 -1.62 -4.07 -2.87
C SER A 46 -0.60 -4.94 -3.60
N GLY A 47 -0.55 -6.23 -3.25
CA GLY A 47 0.33 -7.21 -3.92
C GLY A 47 1.77 -7.27 -3.37
N PRO A 48 2.75 -7.59 -4.23
CA PRO A 48 4.15 -7.77 -3.83
C PRO A 48 4.81 -6.50 -3.27
N ARG A 49 5.94 -6.67 -2.58
CA ARG A 49 6.75 -5.55 -2.09
C ARG A 49 7.31 -4.74 -3.27
N PRO A 50 6.99 -3.44 -3.40
CA PRO A 50 7.49 -2.60 -4.49
C PRO A 50 8.92 -2.13 -4.20
N ALA A 51 9.70 -1.86 -5.25
CA ALA A 51 11.04 -1.28 -5.09
C ALA A 51 10.95 0.23 -4.78
N PRO A 52 11.96 0.82 -4.09
CA PRO A 52 12.12 2.27 -4.04
C PRO A 52 12.12 2.88 -5.45
N GLY A 53 11.40 3.98 -5.63
CA GLY A 53 11.19 4.64 -6.92
C GLY A 53 10.00 4.12 -7.72
N ALA A 54 9.35 3.02 -7.31
CA ALA A 54 8.13 2.56 -7.96
C ALA A 54 7.03 3.63 -7.88
N VAL A 55 6.38 3.90 -9.01
CA VAL A 55 5.28 4.86 -9.11
C VAL A 55 3.96 4.11 -9.01
N GLY A 56 2.96 4.77 -8.41
CA GLY A 56 1.66 4.19 -8.21
C GLY A 56 0.71 5.20 -7.58
N ARG A 57 -0.33 4.68 -6.94
CA ARG A 57 -1.35 5.51 -6.30
C ARG A 57 -1.75 4.98 -4.93
N VAL A 58 -2.14 5.88 -4.06
CA VAL A 58 -2.77 5.55 -2.78
C VAL A 58 -4.27 5.45 -3.00
N ILE A 59 -4.83 4.28 -2.74
CA ILE A 59 -6.25 3.95 -2.92
C ILE A 59 -6.88 3.50 -1.60
N GLU A 60 -8.19 3.68 -1.49
CA GLU A 60 -9.00 3.03 -0.46
C GLU A 60 -9.58 1.72 -1.02
N LYS A 61 -9.52 0.65 -0.22
CA LYS A 61 -10.11 -0.64 -0.55
C LYS A 61 -10.92 -1.16 0.62
N THR A 62 -12.14 -1.63 0.34
CA THR A 62 -12.99 -2.29 1.32
C THR A 62 -12.73 -3.79 1.31
N LEU A 63 -12.45 -4.36 2.48
CA LEU A 63 -12.26 -5.78 2.73
C LEU A 63 -13.18 -6.22 3.88
N GLY A 64 -14.24 -6.94 3.55
CA GLY A 64 -15.34 -7.19 4.48
C GLY A 64 -15.93 -5.87 4.96
N ASP A 65 -15.97 -5.68 6.28
CA ASP A 65 -16.46 -4.45 6.91
C ASP A 65 -15.37 -3.38 7.13
N ASN A 66 -14.11 -3.67 6.77
CA ASN A 66 -12.99 -2.75 6.97
C ASN A 66 -12.68 -1.97 5.68
N THR A 67 -12.51 -0.65 5.80
CA THR A 67 -11.90 0.16 4.74
C THR A 67 -10.44 0.42 5.09
N ILE A 68 -9.54 0.04 4.18
CA ILE A 68 -8.10 0.18 4.36
C ILE A 68 -7.48 1.02 3.25
N VAL A 69 -6.37 1.69 3.57
CA VAL A 69 -5.62 2.52 2.62
C VAL A 69 -4.38 1.74 2.16
N LEU A 70 -4.21 1.62 0.84
CA LEU A 70 -3.17 0.84 0.20
C LEU A 70 -2.43 1.67 -0.85
N PHE A 71 -1.17 1.33 -1.12
CA PHE A 71 -0.47 1.68 -2.34
C PHE A 71 -0.70 0.59 -3.39
N GLU A 72 -1.04 0.99 -4.61
CA GLU A 72 -1.10 0.12 -5.78
C GLU A 72 -0.07 0.62 -6.80
N SER A 73 0.83 -0.28 -7.24
CA SER A 73 1.85 0.06 -8.23
C SER A 73 1.21 0.19 -9.61
N GLU A 74 1.65 1.18 -10.40
CA GLU A 74 1.28 1.25 -11.81
C GLU A 74 1.90 0.06 -12.58
N PRO A 75 1.19 -0.51 -13.57
CA PRO A 75 1.78 -1.48 -14.48
C PRO A 75 2.98 -0.87 -15.22
N ALA A 76 4.03 -1.66 -15.39
CA ALA A 76 5.19 -1.29 -16.20
C ALA A 76 4.88 -1.29 -17.70
#